data_AF-A0A6V7L274-F1
#
_entry.id   AF-A0A6V7L274-F1
#
_cell.length_a   1.000
_cell.length_b   1.000
_cell.length_c   1.000
_cell.angle_alpha   90.00
_cell.angle_beta   90.00
_cell.angle_gamma   90.00
#
_symmetry.space_group_name_H-M   'P 1'
#
loop_
_entity.id
_entity.type
_entity.pdbx_description
1 polymer ?
#
loop_
_entity_poly.entity_id
_entity_poly.type
_entity_poly.pdbx_seq_one_letter_code
_entity_poly.pdbx_strand_id
1 'polypeptide(L)'
;TESIFCGRKAKPGDFPHIVTLVTHDTSYCGGAVLSPSHVLTAAHCVEYWTEEDLTVVAGVVEWNAAEAQKKPVSKIHLHPDYYTGIDNPSFLKKCFLWMLKPLIGDPEAVIYPDNDIAILK
;
A
#
# COMPACT_ATOMS: atom_id res chain seq x y z
N THR A 1 -5.09 14.74 12.97
CA THR A 1 -5.77 14.40 11.70
C THR A 1 -4.89 14.88 10.56
N GLU A 2 -4.19 13.95 9.93
CA GLU A 2 -3.51 14.26 8.67
C GLU A 2 -4.59 14.38 7.58
N SER A 3 -4.52 15.45 6.80
CA SER A 3 -5.52 15.77 5.78
C SER A 3 -4.84 15.79 4.43
N ILE A 4 -5.48 15.18 3.43
CA ILE A 4 -5.11 15.40 2.04
C ILE A 4 -5.39 16.87 1.72
N PHE A 5 -4.37 17.60 1.27
CA PHE A 5 -4.49 19.05 1.00
C PHE A 5 -5.51 19.29 -0.12
N CYS A 6 -6.44 20.23 0.12
CA CYS A 6 -7.59 20.47 -0.76
C CYS A 6 -8.47 19.23 -1.05
N GLY A 7 -8.36 18.19 -0.21
CA GLY A 7 -9.18 17.00 -0.30
C GLY A 7 -10.57 17.20 0.30
N ARG A 8 -11.43 16.21 0.05
CA ARG A 8 -12.72 16.05 0.74
C ARG A 8 -12.81 14.63 1.27
N LYS A 9 -13.61 14.44 2.32
CA LYS A 9 -13.87 13.10 2.85
C LYS A 9 -14.49 12.22 1.76
N ALA A 10 -13.91 11.03 1.57
CA ALA A 10 -14.44 10.03 0.66
C ALA A 10 -15.74 9.43 1.20
N LYS A 11 -16.62 9.01 0.30
CA LYS A 11 -17.79 8.20 0.64
C LYS A 11 -17.40 6.72 0.66
N PRO A 12 -18.09 5.88 1.45
CA PRO A 12 -17.95 4.44 1.35
C PRO A 12 -18.14 3.98 -0.11
N GLY A 13 -17.16 3.25 -0.63
CA GLY A 13 -17.17 2.73 -2.01
C GLY A 13 -16.54 3.63 -3.08
N ASP A 14 -16.13 4.87 -2.79
CA ASP A 14 -15.49 5.74 -3.79
C ASP A 14 -14.15 5.16 -4.29
N PHE A 15 -13.40 4.51 -3.39
CA PHE A 15 -12.06 3.96 -3.68
C PHE A 15 -11.88 2.57 -3.04
N PRO A 16 -12.53 1.54 -3.60
CA PRO A 16 -12.60 0.22 -2.96
C PRO A 16 -11.26 -0.53 -2.93
N HIS A 17 -10.28 -0.10 -3.73
CA HIS A 17 -8.96 -0.68 -3.78
C HIS A 17 -8.01 -0.11 -2.71
N ILE A 18 -8.31 1.04 -2.10
CA ILE A 18 -7.42 1.65 -1.10
C ILE A 18 -7.42 0.83 0.18
N VAL A 19 -6.22 0.59 0.71
CA VAL A 19 -6.03 -0.04 2.01
C VAL A 19 -5.08 0.77 2.87
N THR A 20 -5.16 0.55 4.18
CA THR A 20 -4.28 1.14 5.17
C THR A 20 -3.41 0.07 5.79
N LEU A 21 -2.10 0.31 5.88
CA LEU A 21 -1.17 -0.49 6.65
C LEU A 21 -1.13 0.04 8.07
N VAL A 22 -1.37 -0.86 9.02
CA VAL A 22 -1.42 -0.58 10.45
C VAL A 22 -0.30 -1.35 11.14
N THR A 23 0.47 -0.63 11.96
CA THR A 23 1.55 -1.17 12.80
C THR A 23 1.31 -0.73 14.23
N HIS A 24 1.44 -1.62 15.21
CA HIS A 24 1.21 -1.29 16.64
C HIS A 24 -0.08 -0.47 16.88
N ASP A 25 -1.19 -0.93 16.29
CA ASP A 25 -2.51 -0.26 16.36
C ASP A 25 -2.55 1.18 15.84
N THR A 26 -1.61 1.59 14.99
CA THR A 26 -1.55 2.93 14.39
C THR A 26 -1.45 2.83 12.88
N SER A 27 -2.28 3.60 12.15
CA SER A 27 -2.16 3.74 10.69
C SER A 27 -0.85 4.45 10.33
N TYR A 28 -0.01 3.83 9.50
CA TYR A 28 1.30 4.36 9.15
C TYR A 28 1.46 4.62 7.65
N CYS A 29 1.00 3.69 6.81
CA CYS A 29 1.13 3.79 5.35
C CYS A 29 -0.17 3.42 4.64
N GLY A 30 -0.25 3.73 3.35
CA GLY A 30 -1.31 3.30 2.44
C GLY A 30 -0.86 2.21 1.48
N GLY A 31 -1.83 1.58 0.81
CA GLY A 31 -1.60 0.62 -0.26
C GLY A 31 -2.83 0.47 -1.16
N ALA A 32 -2.73 -0.44 -2.12
CA ALA A 32 -3.83 -0.80 -3.01
C ALA A 32 -3.98 -2.33 -3.14
N VAL A 33 -5.23 -2.82 -3.11
CA VAL A 33 -5.55 -4.22 -3.42
C VAL A 33 -5.32 -4.45 -4.92
N LEU A 34 -4.47 -5.42 -5.26
CA LEU A 34 -4.26 -5.88 -6.63
C LEU A 34 -5.06 -7.15 -6.93
N SER A 35 -5.21 -8.02 -5.93
CA SER A 35 -6.00 -9.24 -6.04
C SER A 35 -6.55 -9.62 -4.65
N PRO A 36 -7.45 -10.62 -4.54
CA PRO A 36 -8.05 -11.02 -3.26
C PRO A 36 -7.05 -11.34 -2.14
N SER A 37 -5.79 -11.64 -2.46
CA SER A 37 -4.73 -11.97 -1.50
C SER A 37 -3.48 -11.08 -1.60
N HIS A 38 -3.50 -10.04 -2.44
CA HIS A 38 -2.30 -9.28 -2.79
C HIS A 38 -2.52 -7.77 -2.67
N VAL A 39 -1.62 -7.10 -1.93
CA VAL A 39 -1.59 -5.65 -1.72
C VAL A 39 -0.27 -5.04 -2.19
N LEU A 40 -0.37 -4.00 -3.02
CA LEU A 40 0.75 -3.17 -3.42
C LEU A 40 0.94 -2.02 -2.44
N THR A 41 2.19 -1.78 -2.04
CA THR A 41 2.59 -0.63 -1.22
C THR A 41 4.02 -0.22 -1.59
N ALA A 42 4.52 0.86 -1.00
CA ALA A 42 5.91 1.28 -1.20
C ALA A 42 6.87 0.43 -0.35
N ALA A 43 8.05 0.11 -0.89
CA ALA A 43 9.06 -0.68 -0.19
C ALA A 43 9.48 -0.05 1.16
N HIS A 44 9.62 1.27 1.22
CA HIS A 44 9.95 1.97 2.48
C HIS A 44 8.85 1.89 3.55
N CYS A 45 7.61 1.55 3.17
CA CYS A 45 6.54 1.33 4.13
C CYS A 45 6.65 -0.02 4.84
N VAL A 46 7.48 -0.96 4.34
CA VAL A 46 7.58 -2.34 4.84
C VAL A 46 9.02 -2.78 5.10
N GLU A 47 10.03 -2.02 4.67
CA GLU A 47 11.45 -2.41 4.75
C GLU A 47 11.98 -2.67 6.17
N TYR A 48 11.39 -2.02 7.17
CA TYR A 48 11.79 -2.12 8.58
C TYR A 48 10.78 -2.88 9.44
N TRP A 49 9.77 -3.49 8.82
CA TRP A 49 8.70 -4.20 9.51
C TRP A 49 8.74 -5.69 9.19
N THR A 50 8.36 -6.50 10.15
CA THR A 50 8.11 -7.92 9.93
C THR A 50 6.64 -8.15 9.57
N GLU A 51 6.32 -9.33 9.04
CA GLU A 51 4.95 -9.73 8.75
C GLU A 51 4.02 -9.66 9.97
N GLU A 52 4.57 -9.92 11.17
CA GLU A 52 3.84 -9.95 12.44
C GLU A 52 3.49 -8.53 12.93
N ASP A 53 4.29 -7.54 12.54
CA ASP A 53 4.07 -6.13 12.90
C ASP A 53 2.95 -5.48 12.07
N LEU A 54 2.57 -6.09 10.94
CA LEU A 54 1.73 -5.48 9.93
C LEU A 54 0.34 -6.11 9.84
N THR A 55 -0.66 -5.23 9.90
CA THR A 55 -2.04 -5.56 9.57
C THR A 55 -2.52 -4.66 8.44
N VAL A 56 -3.13 -5.25 7.43
CA VAL A 56 -3.81 -4.51 6.37
C VAL A 56 -5.27 -4.30 6.75
N VAL A 57 -5.74 -3.08 6.58
CA VAL A 57 -7.13 -2.68 6.80
C VAL A 57 -7.77 -2.28 5.49
N ALA A 58 -8.92 -2.87 5.17
CA ALA A 58 -9.67 -2.64 3.94
C ALA A 58 -11.18 -2.48 4.17
N GLY A 59 -11.88 -1.98 3.15
CA GLY A 59 -13.35 -1.96 3.09
C GLY A 59 -14.04 -0.85 3.89
N VAL A 60 -13.27 0.10 4.44
CA VAL A 60 -13.77 1.21 5.26
C VAL A 60 -13.10 2.52 4.90
N VAL A 61 -13.77 3.64 5.16
CA VAL A 61 -13.20 4.99 4.99
C VAL A 61 -12.36 5.38 6.21
N GLU A 62 -12.78 4.98 7.42
CA GLU A 62 -12.05 5.20 8.65
C GLU A 62 -11.37 3.90 9.06
N TRP A 63 -10.04 3.87 9.12
CA TRP A 63 -9.28 2.62 9.34
C TRP A 63 -9.55 1.98 10.72
N ASN A 64 -10.01 2.76 11.70
CA ASN A 64 -10.32 2.31 13.05
C ASN A 64 -11.81 1.96 13.23
N ALA A 65 -12.59 1.92 12.15
CA ALA A 65 -14.00 1.51 12.19
C ALA A 65 -14.14 0.06 12.69
N ALA A 66 -15.26 -0.25 13.35
CA ALA A 66 -15.51 -1.59 13.90
C ALA A 66 -15.73 -2.63 12.79
N GLU A 67 -16.32 -2.18 11.68
CA GLU A 67 -16.60 -2.95 10.46
C GLU A 67 -15.37 -3.11 9.54
N ALA A 68 -14.21 -2.60 9.95
CA ALA A 68 -12.97 -2.67 9.19
C ALA A 68 -12.52 -4.13 8.98
N GLN A 69 -12.19 -4.49 7.73
CA GLN A 69 -11.61 -5.79 7.44
C GLN A 69 -10.12 -5.76 7.77
N LYS A 70 -9.75 -6.32 8.91
CA LYS A 70 -8.36 -6.41 9.36
C LYS A 70 -7.78 -7.77 8.96
N LYS A 71 -6.69 -7.75 8.20
CA LYS A 71 -6.02 -8.94 7.67
C LYS A 71 -4.54 -8.92 8.04
N PRO A 72 -4.03 -9.95 8.75
CA PRO A 72 -2.62 -10.05 9.03
C PRO A 72 -1.84 -10.34 7.74
N VAL A 73 -0.60 -9.86 7.69
CA VAL A 73 0.29 -10.12 6.57
C VAL A 73 0.93 -11.50 6.71
N SER A 74 0.96 -12.26 5.62
CA SER A 74 1.60 -13.56 5.53
C SER A 74 3.06 -13.48 5.16
N LYS A 75 3.39 -12.54 4.27
CA LYS A 75 4.68 -12.45 3.61
C LYS A 75 4.85 -11.06 3.01
N ILE A 76 6.05 -10.51 3.19
CA ILE A 76 6.48 -9.27 2.57
C ILE A 76 7.46 -9.60 1.44
N HIS A 77 7.24 -8.96 0.30
CA HIS A 77 8.12 -9.03 -0.86
C HIS A 77 8.67 -7.64 -1.12
N LEU A 78 9.96 -7.44 -0.82
CA LEU A 78 10.70 -6.23 -1.16
C LEU A 78 11.34 -6.40 -2.54
N HIS A 79 11.30 -5.32 -3.32
CA HIS A 79 11.96 -5.30 -4.63
C HIS A 79 13.45 -5.66 -4.47
N PRO A 80 14.01 -6.59 -5.27
CA PRO A 80 15.40 -7.01 -5.11
C PRO A 80 16.40 -5.86 -5.27
N ASP A 81 16.08 -4.90 -6.14
CA ASP A 81 16.88 -3.69 -6.31
C ASP A 81 16.62 -2.62 -5.25
N TYR A 82 15.68 -2.80 -4.31
CA TYR A 82 15.46 -1.85 -3.21
C TYR A 82 16.71 -1.83 -2.30
N TYR A 83 17.17 -0.62 -1.95
CA TYR A 83 18.47 -0.41 -1.31
C TYR A 83 18.32 0.71 -0.29
N THR A 84 18.76 0.44 0.92
CA THR A 84 18.53 1.25 2.13
C THR A 84 19.76 2.04 2.57
N GLY A 85 20.86 1.99 1.79
CA GLY A 85 22.12 2.64 2.17
C GLY A 85 22.12 4.15 1.92
N ILE A 86 22.63 4.88 2.93
CA ILE A 86 22.82 6.34 2.99
C ILE A 86 23.83 6.84 1.94
N ASP A 87 24.58 5.94 1.29
CA ASP A 87 25.71 6.27 0.41
C ASP A 87 25.30 6.55 -1.05
N ASN A 88 24.01 6.60 -1.35
CA ASN A 88 23.51 6.96 -2.68
C ASN A 88 22.92 8.38 -2.68
N PRO A 89 23.52 9.36 -3.39
CA PRO A 89 22.91 10.67 -3.64
C PRO A 89 21.64 10.58 -4.52
N SER A 90 21.15 9.36 -4.78
CA SER A 90 19.93 9.03 -5.51
C SER A 90 18.76 8.71 -4.57
N PHE A 91 18.57 9.49 -3.49
CA PHE A 91 17.37 9.45 -2.63
C PHE A 91 16.04 9.49 -3.41
N LEU A 92 16.09 9.89 -4.69
CA LEU A 92 14.93 10.07 -5.56
C LEU A 92 14.68 8.93 -6.56
N LYS A 93 15.44 7.82 -6.58
CA LYS A 93 15.29 6.81 -7.66
C LYS A 93 14.39 5.60 -7.37
N LYS A 94 13.58 5.57 -6.31
CA LYS A 94 12.65 4.43 -6.05
C LYS A 94 11.19 4.78 -5.72
N CYS A 95 10.74 5.97 -6.11
CA CYS A 95 9.31 6.29 -6.19
C CYS A 95 8.88 6.72 -7.60
N PHE A 96 9.75 6.58 -8.61
CA PHE A 96 9.37 6.87 -9.99
C PHE A 96 8.64 5.68 -10.59
N LEU A 97 7.36 5.57 -10.25
CA LEU A 97 6.36 5.01 -11.14
C LEU A 97 6.57 5.67 -12.50
N TRP A 98 7.02 4.92 -13.51
CA TRP A 98 7.09 5.43 -14.87
C TRP A 98 5.65 5.59 -15.37
N MET A 99 4.99 6.68 -14.98
CA MET A 99 3.69 7.08 -15.50
C MET A 99 3.88 7.55 -16.94
N LEU A 100 3.85 6.63 -17.90
CA LEU A 100 3.61 6.97 -19.29
C LEU A 100 2.13 6.71 -19.60
N LYS A 101 1.38 7.82 -19.56
CA LYS A 101 -0.02 8.04 -19.98
C LYS A 101 -1.14 7.62 -19.01
N PRO A 102 -2.18 8.47 -18.87
CA PRO A 102 -3.38 8.11 -18.13
C PRO A 102 -4.21 7.16 -19.00
N LEU A 103 -4.55 5.99 -18.46
CA LEU A 103 -5.62 5.17 -19.02
C LEU A 103 -6.88 5.40 -18.19
N ILE A 104 -7.71 6.30 -18.71
CA ILE A 104 -9.15 6.11 -18.64
C ILE A 104 -9.44 4.76 -19.31
N GLY A 105 -10.04 3.84 -18.55
CA GLY A 105 -10.47 2.52 -19.04
C GLY A 105 -9.48 1.41 -18.72
N ASP A 106 -9.56 0.86 -17.51
CA ASP A 106 -9.98 -0.53 -17.25
C ASP A 106 -9.73 -0.88 -15.76
N PRO A 107 -10.64 -1.64 -15.10
CA PRO A 107 -10.57 -1.96 -13.68
C PRO A 107 -9.71 -3.20 -13.37
N GLU A 108 -9.01 -3.77 -14.34
CA GLU A 108 -8.10 -4.88 -14.08
C GLU A 108 -6.74 -4.33 -13.69
N ALA A 109 -6.33 -4.68 -12.47
CA ALA A 109 -5.01 -4.39 -11.92
C ALA A 109 -3.94 -4.56 -13.01
N VAL A 110 -3.21 -3.48 -13.30
CA VAL A 110 -2.02 -3.54 -14.14
C VAL A 110 -1.06 -4.51 -13.47
N ILE A 111 -1.01 -5.73 -14.00
CA ILE A 111 -0.07 -6.77 -13.60
C ILE A 111 1.32 -6.22 -13.93
N TYR A 112 2.05 -5.78 -12.91
CA TYR A 112 3.47 -5.53 -13.06
C TYR A 112 4.15 -6.88 -13.32
N PRO A 113 4.94 -7.02 -14.40
CA PRO A 113 5.56 -8.30 -14.74
C PRO A 113 6.66 -8.76 -13.78
N ASP A 114 6.95 -8.04 -12.69
CA ASP A 114 7.88 -8.48 -11.66
C ASP A 114 7.34 -8.15 -10.25
N ASN A 115 7.38 -9.17 -9.39
CA ASN A 115 6.54 -9.37 -8.20
C ASN A 115 7.05 -8.67 -6.93
N ASP A 116 6.37 -7.60 -6.52
CA ASP A 116 6.44 -7.04 -5.16
C ASP A 116 5.04 -6.82 -4.58
N ILE A 117 4.66 -7.70 -3.65
CA ILE A 117 3.31 -7.71 -3.09
C ILE A 117 3.34 -8.24 -1.65
N ALA A 118 2.64 -7.57 -0.73
CA ALA A 118 2.30 -8.16 0.57
C ALA A 118 1.14 -9.16 0.40
N ILE A 119 1.34 -10.39 0.88
CA ILE A 119 0.33 -11.47 0.80
C ILE A 119 -0.50 -11.47 2.09
N LEU A 120 -1.83 -11.49 1.97
CA LEU A 120 -2.75 -11.56 3.13
C LEU A 120 -3.17 -13.01 3.43
N LYS A 121 -3.34 -13.35 4.72
CA LYS A 121 -3.92 -14.64 5.20
C LYS A 121 -5.45 -14.60 5.30
#